data_AF-R9KWK9-F1
#
_entry.id   AF-R9KWK9-F1
#
_cell.length_a   1.000
_cell.length_b   1.000
_cell.length_c   1.000
_cell.angle_alpha   90.00
_cell.angle_beta   90.00
_cell.angle_gamma   90.00
#
_symmetry.space_group_name_H-M   'P 1'
#
loop_
_entity.id
_entity.type
_entity.pdbx_description
1 polymer ?
#
loop_
_entity_poly.entity_id
_entity_poly.type
_entity_poly.pdbx_seq_one_letter_code
_entity_poly.pdbx_strand_id
1 'polypeptide(L)'
;MRKGAKRRDWSVEEERYLAASAGRIPKRDICLKLRRSSKSVERKAAAMRAAGADIDLRCYRPSLSPCPRCGCMSGTIDRRGLCEPCRRREQLAAIQSRIAAMLPRLPAAERAVYARTESMLESRAEPLPEAPDTSGMSRWRRAYREEAHALAVEQAVARNLRREVKAAQKRKERIQKKLKSMGVTQIGAEK
;
A
#
# COMPACT_ATOMS: atom_id res chain seq x y z
N MET A 1 33.96 13.32 -32.38
CA MET A 1 34.74 12.09 -32.68
C MET A 1 36.05 12.53 -33.29
N ARG A 2 37.19 11.95 -32.90
CA ARG A 2 38.45 12.17 -33.63
C ARG A 2 38.33 11.52 -35.01
N LYS A 3 38.81 12.19 -36.06
CA LYS A 3 38.89 11.65 -37.42
C LYS A 3 39.67 10.31 -37.35
N GLY A 4 39.09 9.21 -37.83
CA GLY A 4 39.74 7.88 -37.88
C GLY A 4 39.41 6.88 -36.75
N ALA A 5 38.57 7.21 -35.76
CA ALA A 5 38.16 6.23 -34.75
C ALA A 5 37.21 5.16 -35.35
N LYS A 6 37.53 3.86 -35.20
CA LYS A 6 36.65 2.75 -35.63
C LYS A 6 35.26 2.90 -34.99
N ARG A 7 34.22 2.93 -35.83
CA ARG A 7 32.83 2.89 -35.39
C ARG A 7 32.56 1.51 -34.78
N ARG A 8 32.20 1.48 -33.49
CA ARG A 8 31.75 0.25 -32.83
C ARG A 8 30.25 0.12 -33.08
N ASP A 9 29.85 -0.79 -33.95
CA ASP A 9 28.42 -1.04 -34.21
C ASP A 9 27.76 -1.83 -33.09
N TRP A 10 26.44 -1.74 -33.00
CA TRP A 10 25.65 -2.47 -32.00
C TRP A 10 25.49 -3.91 -32.44
N SER A 11 25.82 -4.85 -31.56
CA SER A 11 25.51 -6.26 -31.75
C SER A 11 24.09 -6.57 -31.30
N VAL A 12 23.53 -7.65 -31.84
CA VAL A 12 22.21 -8.16 -31.44
C VAL A 12 22.15 -8.48 -29.95
N GLU A 13 23.25 -8.96 -29.36
CA GLU A 13 23.35 -9.25 -27.93
C GLU A 13 23.24 -7.98 -27.07
N GLU A 14 23.93 -6.90 -27.47
CA GLU A 14 23.85 -5.62 -26.77
C GLU A 14 22.43 -5.03 -26.85
N GLU A 15 21.75 -5.21 -27.98
CA GLU A 15 20.36 -4.78 -28.16
C GLU A 15 19.39 -5.57 -27.29
N ARG A 16 19.53 -6.90 -27.26
CA ARG A 16 18.75 -7.78 -26.36
C ARG A 16 19.00 -7.42 -24.90
N TYR A 17 20.25 -7.19 -24.51
CA TYR A 17 20.58 -6.77 -23.15
C TYR A 17 19.96 -5.41 -22.80
N LEU A 18 20.02 -4.44 -23.72
CA LEU A 18 19.42 -3.12 -23.53
C LEU A 18 17.91 -3.23 -23.32
N ALA A 19 17.22 -4.00 -24.17
CA ALA A 19 15.78 -4.25 -24.03
C ALA A 19 15.43 -4.95 -22.70
N ALA A 20 16.21 -5.96 -22.31
CA ALA A 20 15.97 -6.70 -21.07
C ALA A 20 16.29 -5.90 -19.79
N SER A 21 17.19 -4.91 -19.88
CA SER A 21 17.68 -4.14 -18.73
C SER A 21 16.98 -2.79 -18.56
N ALA A 22 16.42 -2.24 -19.65
CA ALA A 22 15.64 -1.01 -19.62
C ALA A 22 14.47 -1.11 -18.62
N GLY A 23 14.28 -0.07 -17.82
CA GLY A 23 13.30 -0.08 -16.74
C GLY A 23 13.63 -1.01 -15.56
N ARG A 24 14.78 -1.70 -15.53
CA ARG A 24 15.19 -2.58 -14.41
C ARG A 24 16.35 -2.03 -13.60
N ILE A 25 17.36 -1.53 -14.31
CA ILE A 25 18.58 -1.02 -13.71
C ILE A 25 18.83 0.41 -14.20
N PRO A 26 19.51 1.25 -13.40
CA PRO A 26 19.90 2.58 -13.83
C PRO A 26 20.66 2.57 -15.16
N LYS A 27 20.44 3.60 -15.98
CA LYS A 27 21.19 3.84 -17.23
C LYS A 27 22.71 3.75 -17.03
N ARG A 28 23.22 4.24 -15.89
CA ARG A 28 24.64 4.15 -15.52
C ARG A 28 25.15 2.71 -15.57
N ASP A 29 24.40 1.77 -15.02
CA ASP A 29 24.79 0.36 -14.89
C ASP A 29 24.69 -0.33 -16.26
N ILE A 30 23.71 0.06 -17.08
CA ILE A 30 23.61 -0.36 -18.49
C ILE A 30 24.85 0.10 -19.28
N CYS A 31 25.25 1.36 -19.12
CA CYS A 31 26.44 1.91 -19.78
C CYS A 31 27.70 1.16 -19.37
N LEU A 32 27.85 0.88 -18.07
CA LEU A 32 28.98 0.13 -17.52
C LEU A 32 29.04 -1.29 -18.11
N LYS A 33 27.91 -2.01 -18.10
CA LYS A 33 27.86 -3.40 -18.59
C LYS A 33 28.13 -3.49 -20.09
N LEU A 34 27.52 -2.62 -20.89
CA LEU A 34 27.70 -2.60 -22.35
C LEU A 34 29.04 -1.97 -22.77
N ARG A 35 29.74 -1.32 -21.82
CA ARG A 35 30.92 -0.48 -22.07
C ARG A 35 30.64 0.57 -23.15
N ARG A 36 29.47 1.21 -23.08
CA ARG A 36 28.99 2.22 -24.04
C ARG A 36 28.80 3.56 -23.34
N SER A 37 28.96 4.65 -24.09
CA SER A 37 28.67 5.99 -23.56
C SER A 37 27.17 6.20 -23.40
N SER A 38 26.78 7.06 -22.45
CA SER A 38 25.37 7.42 -22.21
C SER A 38 24.65 7.84 -23.49
N LYS A 39 25.28 8.70 -24.30
CA LYS A 39 24.71 9.21 -25.55
C LYS A 39 24.50 8.10 -26.60
N SER A 40 25.35 7.07 -26.60
CA SER A 40 25.19 5.93 -27.50
C SER A 40 23.99 5.07 -27.09
N VAL A 41 23.84 4.78 -25.80
CA VAL A 41 22.70 4.04 -25.23
C VAL A 41 21.39 4.79 -25.47
N GLU A 42 21.35 6.10 -25.23
CA GLU A 42 20.18 6.94 -25.47
C GLU A 42 19.73 6.93 -26.93
N ARG A 43 20.66 7.10 -27.87
CA ARG A 43 20.37 7.05 -29.31
C ARG A 43 19.87 5.69 -29.74
N LYS A 44 20.47 4.61 -29.24
CA LYS A 44 20.03 3.25 -29.58
C LYS A 44 18.65 2.96 -29.01
N ALA A 45 18.38 3.31 -27.75
CA ALA A 45 17.06 3.19 -27.15
C ALA A 45 16.01 4.01 -27.91
N ALA A 46 16.35 5.20 -28.41
CA ALA A 46 15.46 5.99 -29.26
C ALA A 46 15.17 5.31 -30.61
N ALA A 47 16.19 4.76 -31.27
CA ALA A 47 16.02 4.03 -32.52
C ALA A 47 15.17 2.77 -32.35
N MET A 48 15.40 2.00 -31.27
CA MET A 48 14.60 0.82 -30.95
C MET A 48 13.14 1.18 -30.62
N ARG A 49 12.91 2.30 -29.92
CA ARG A 49 11.55 2.83 -29.72
C ARG A 49 10.86 3.20 -31.02
N ALA A 50 11.57 3.84 -31.95
CA ALA A 50 11.03 4.15 -33.28
C ALA A 50 10.69 2.88 -34.08
N ALA A 51 11.41 1.79 -33.84
CA ALA A 51 11.13 0.46 -34.41
C ALA A 51 10.02 -0.32 -33.65
N GLY A 52 9.33 0.31 -32.68
CA GLY A 52 8.21 -0.29 -31.95
C GLY A 52 8.59 -1.01 -30.65
N ALA A 53 9.85 -1.00 -30.22
CA ALA A 53 10.27 -1.61 -28.96
C ALA A 53 9.91 -0.72 -27.75
N ASP A 54 9.31 -1.31 -26.72
CA ASP A 54 8.93 -0.61 -25.49
C ASP A 54 10.12 -0.48 -24.52
N ILE A 55 10.93 0.57 -24.71
CA ILE A 55 12.19 0.79 -23.99
C ILE A 55 12.17 2.13 -23.26
N ASP A 56 12.23 2.10 -21.94
CA ASP A 56 12.45 3.28 -21.08
C ASP A 56 13.76 3.15 -20.30
N LEU A 57 14.65 4.13 -20.41
CA LEU A 57 15.93 4.13 -19.70
C LEU A 57 15.81 4.62 -18.25
N ARG A 58 14.64 5.13 -17.85
CA ARG A 58 14.36 5.46 -16.46
C ARG A 58 14.22 4.17 -15.66
N CYS A 59 14.80 4.16 -14.47
CA CYS A 59 14.68 3.07 -13.53
C CYS A 59 13.75 3.51 -12.40
N TYR A 60 12.61 2.85 -12.25
CA TYR A 60 11.74 3.07 -11.11
C TYR A 60 12.20 2.15 -9.99
N ARG A 61 12.43 2.71 -8.80
CA ARG A 61 12.76 1.94 -7.61
C ARG A 61 11.58 2.08 -6.66
N PRO A 62 10.81 1.00 -6.46
CA PRO A 62 9.68 1.11 -5.57
C PRO A 62 10.09 1.49 -4.16
N SER A 63 9.31 2.35 -3.54
CA SER A 63 9.55 2.84 -2.17
C SER A 63 8.79 2.04 -1.12
N LEU A 64 7.78 1.27 -1.54
CA LEU A 64 7.00 0.44 -0.64
C LEU A 64 7.82 -0.75 -0.12
N SER A 65 7.51 -1.15 1.10
CA SER A 65 8.07 -2.34 1.73
C SER A 65 6.94 -3.29 2.16
N PRO A 66 7.18 -4.61 2.17
CA PRO A 66 6.16 -5.56 2.59
C PRO A 66 5.92 -5.45 4.09
N CYS A 67 4.66 -5.35 4.51
CA CYS A 67 4.28 -5.42 5.91
C CYS A 67 4.47 -6.85 6.44
N PRO A 68 5.21 -7.07 7.54
CA PRO A 68 5.47 -8.41 8.08
C PRO A 68 4.20 -9.13 8.55
N ARG A 69 3.13 -8.40 8.87
CA ARG A 69 1.88 -8.99 9.38
C ARG A 69 0.91 -9.40 8.28
N CYS A 70 0.76 -8.60 7.23
CA CYS A 70 -0.23 -8.85 6.18
C CYS A 70 0.37 -9.15 4.80
N GLY A 71 1.70 -9.07 4.64
CA GLY A 71 2.39 -9.29 3.37
C GLY A 71 2.18 -8.19 2.31
N CYS A 72 1.20 -7.31 2.49
CA CYS A 72 0.93 -6.22 1.55
C CYS A 72 2.09 -5.21 1.49
N MET A 73 2.40 -4.73 0.27
CA MET A 73 3.28 -3.58 0.08
C MET A 73 2.67 -2.34 0.72
N SER A 74 3.46 -1.62 1.51
CA SER A 74 3.02 -0.50 2.32
C SER A 74 4.00 0.66 2.25
N GLY A 75 3.44 1.87 2.14
CA GLY A 75 4.17 3.13 2.27
C GLY A 75 4.02 3.75 3.66
N THR A 76 3.30 3.10 4.58
CA THR A 76 2.92 3.65 5.89
C THR A 76 3.43 2.82 7.07
N ILE A 77 4.47 2.00 6.84
CA ILE A 77 5.13 1.24 7.90
C ILE A 77 5.67 2.21 8.97
N ASP A 78 5.26 2.01 10.22
CA ASP A 78 5.73 2.84 11.34
C ASP A 78 6.98 2.27 12.01
N ARG A 79 7.41 2.92 13.10
CA ARG A 79 8.55 2.46 13.93
C ARG A 79 8.35 1.07 14.55
N ARG A 80 7.11 0.57 14.61
CA ARG A 80 6.80 -0.79 15.10
C ARG A 80 6.86 -1.83 13.98
N GLY A 81 7.12 -1.41 12.74
CA GLY A 81 7.24 -2.30 11.59
C GLY A 81 5.89 -2.75 11.04
N LEU A 82 4.77 -2.11 11.38
CA LEU A 82 3.44 -2.48 10.88
C LEU A 82 2.90 -1.43 9.92
N CYS A 83 2.12 -1.81 8.91
CA CYS A 83 1.40 -0.85 8.06
C CYS A 83 0.20 -0.22 8.80
N GLU A 84 -0.26 0.95 8.36
CA GLU A 84 -1.41 1.61 8.98
C GLU A 84 -2.66 0.72 9.05
N PRO A 85 -3.09 0.02 7.97
CA PRO A 85 -4.22 -0.90 8.05
C PRO A 85 -4.12 -1.93 9.19
N CYS A 86 -2.96 -2.55 9.38
CA CYS A 86 -2.75 -3.53 10.45
C CYS A 86 -2.89 -2.90 11.84
N ARG A 87 -2.31 -1.72 12.03
CA ARG A 87 -2.42 -0.98 13.31
C ARG A 87 -3.86 -0.60 13.61
N ARG A 88 -4.63 -0.19 12.60
CA ARG A 88 -6.05 0.16 12.78
C ARG A 88 -6.92 -1.08 13.07
N ARG A 89 -6.63 -2.23 12.46
CA ARG A 89 -7.29 -3.50 12.80
C ARG A 89 -7.01 -3.91 14.25
N GLU A 90 -5.78 -3.80 14.72
CA GLU A 90 -5.41 -4.00 16.12
C GLU A 90 -6.18 -3.06 17.05
N GLN A 91 -6.21 -1.77 16.71
CA GLN A 91 -6.93 -0.77 17.49
C GLN A 91 -8.44 -1.07 17.56
N LEU A 92 -9.05 -1.46 16.44
CA LEU A 92 -10.45 -1.84 16.37
C LEU A 92 -10.73 -3.05 17.25
N ALA A 93 -9.93 -4.13 17.12
CA ALA A 93 -10.07 -5.33 17.93
C ALA A 93 -9.95 -5.03 19.43
N ALA A 94 -9.01 -4.18 19.83
CA ALA A 94 -8.86 -3.77 21.23
C ALA A 94 -10.07 -2.98 21.75
N ILE A 95 -10.68 -2.13 20.92
CA ILE A 95 -11.90 -1.39 21.29
C ILE A 95 -13.09 -2.37 21.40
N GLN A 96 -13.25 -3.28 20.45
CA GLN A 96 -14.33 -4.26 20.46
C GLN A 96 -14.23 -5.20 21.66
N SER A 97 -13.03 -5.66 22.01
CA SER A 97 -12.79 -6.44 23.24
C SER A 97 -13.22 -5.68 24.50
N ARG A 98 -12.91 -4.38 24.59
CA ARG A 98 -13.37 -3.54 25.71
C ARG A 98 -14.89 -3.37 25.73
N ILE A 99 -15.53 -3.24 24.57
CA ILE A 99 -17.00 -3.20 24.46
C ILE A 99 -17.60 -4.51 24.98
N ALA A 100 -17.07 -5.65 24.52
CA ALA A 100 -17.52 -6.97 24.95
C ALA A 100 -17.40 -7.16 26.46
N ALA A 101 -16.33 -6.65 27.09
CA ALA A 101 -16.17 -6.68 28.55
C ALA A 101 -17.15 -5.76 29.30
N MET A 102 -17.63 -4.68 28.67
CA MET A 102 -18.58 -3.75 29.31
C MET A 102 -20.04 -4.17 29.14
N LEU A 103 -20.40 -4.82 28.03
CA LEU A 103 -21.79 -5.19 27.74
C LEU A 103 -22.45 -6.01 28.86
N PRO A 104 -21.82 -7.03 29.47
CA PRO A 104 -22.41 -7.79 30.58
C PRO A 104 -22.77 -6.96 31.82
N ARG A 105 -22.12 -5.80 31.99
CA ARG A 105 -22.35 -4.89 33.13
C ARG A 105 -23.64 -4.08 32.98
N LEU A 106 -24.23 -4.08 31.78
CA LEU A 106 -25.51 -3.43 31.54
C LEU A 106 -26.68 -4.32 32.02
N PRO A 107 -27.78 -3.72 32.50
CA PRO A 107 -29.02 -4.45 32.77
C PRO A 107 -29.51 -5.22 31.53
N ALA A 108 -30.25 -6.31 31.75
CA ALA A 108 -30.73 -7.19 30.67
C ALA A 108 -31.54 -6.44 29.61
N ALA A 109 -32.40 -5.49 30.02
CA ALA A 109 -33.19 -4.67 29.11
C ALA A 109 -32.31 -3.82 28.16
N GLU A 110 -31.24 -3.23 28.69
CA GLU A 110 -30.28 -2.44 27.91
C GLU A 110 -29.42 -3.31 26.99
N ARG A 111 -29.01 -4.50 27.48
CA ARG A 111 -28.30 -5.49 26.63
C ARG A 111 -29.14 -5.92 25.44
N ALA A 112 -30.45 -6.11 25.62
CA ALA A 112 -31.36 -6.47 24.54
C ALA A 112 -31.45 -5.40 23.45
N VAL A 113 -31.36 -4.11 23.79
CA VAL A 113 -31.32 -3.02 22.80
C VAL A 113 -30.05 -3.11 21.93
N TYR A 114 -28.89 -3.34 22.56
CA TYR A 114 -27.64 -3.48 21.81
C TYR A 114 -27.64 -4.74 20.94
N ALA A 115 -28.17 -5.86 21.43
CA ALA A 115 -28.30 -7.09 20.64
C ALA A 115 -29.17 -6.89 19.38
N ARG A 116 -30.30 -6.19 19.50
CA ARG A 116 -31.19 -5.90 18.35
C ARG A 116 -30.58 -4.97 17.31
N THR A 117 -29.67 -4.10 17.71
CA THR A 117 -29.08 -3.07 16.84
C THR A 117 -27.71 -3.45 16.28
N GLU A 118 -27.20 -4.64 16.60
CA GLU A 118 -25.87 -5.10 16.16
C GLU A 118 -25.74 -5.14 14.63
N SER A 119 -26.79 -5.60 13.92
CA SER A 119 -26.82 -5.67 12.45
C SER A 119 -26.85 -4.29 11.78
N MET A 120 -27.20 -3.23 12.51
CA MET A 120 -27.26 -1.86 11.99
C MET A 120 -25.93 -1.11 12.15
N LEU A 121 -24.88 -1.76 12.64
CA LEU A 121 -23.60 -1.12 12.95
C LEU A 121 -22.67 -0.97 11.74
N GLU A 122 -23.00 -1.59 10.62
CA GLU A 122 -22.17 -1.55 9.43
C GLU A 122 -22.02 -0.12 8.90
N SER A 123 -20.77 0.33 8.81
CA SER A 123 -20.45 1.61 8.18
C SER A 123 -20.29 1.38 6.68
N ARG A 124 -20.89 2.24 5.86
CA ARG A 124 -20.66 2.21 4.41
C ARG A 124 -19.15 2.30 4.11
N ALA A 125 -18.61 1.23 3.55
CA ALA A 125 -17.23 1.18 3.11
C ALA A 125 -17.06 1.92 1.77
N GLU A 126 -15.98 2.69 1.66
CA GLU A 126 -15.55 3.23 0.37
C GLU A 126 -14.96 2.06 -0.46
N PRO A 127 -15.36 1.92 -1.73
CA PRO A 127 -14.85 0.83 -2.57
C PRO A 127 -13.33 0.96 -2.75
N LEU A 128 -12.68 -0.18 -2.98
CA LEU A 128 -11.25 -0.19 -3.27
C LEU A 128 -10.99 0.36 -4.69
N PRO A 129 -9.88 1.09 -4.90
CA PRO A 129 -9.47 1.49 -6.24
C PRO A 129 -9.30 0.29 -7.17
N GLU A 130 -9.85 0.40 -8.37
CA GLU A 130 -9.68 -0.61 -9.42
C GLU A 130 -8.20 -0.72 -9.85
N ALA A 131 -7.81 -1.93 -10.25
CA ALA A 131 -6.47 -2.16 -10.75
C ALA A 131 -6.23 -1.34 -12.03
N PRO A 132 -5.06 -0.69 -12.17
CA PRO A 132 -4.75 0.07 -13.37
C PRO A 132 -4.58 -0.89 -14.55
N ASP A 133 -5.14 -0.53 -15.71
CA ASP A 133 -4.72 -1.15 -16.96
C ASP A 133 -3.27 -0.75 -17.25
N THR A 134 -2.38 -1.74 -17.40
CA THR A 134 -0.96 -1.57 -17.68
C THR A 134 -0.56 -2.19 -19.02
N SER A 135 -1.55 -2.55 -19.85
CA SER A 135 -1.34 -3.04 -21.20
C SER A 135 -0.60 -2.00 -22.06
N GLY A 136 0.37 -2.46 -22.85
CA GLY A 136 1.18 -1.60 -23.72
C GLY A 136 2.07 -0.56 -23.01
N MET A 137 2.15 -0.57 -21.67
CA MET A 137 3.00 0.36 -20.93
C MET A 137 4.43 -0.15 -20.74
N SER A 138 5.38 0.77 -20.86
CA SER A 138 6.77 0.55 -20.47
C SER A 138 6.87 -0.01 -19.06
N ARG A 139 7.88 -0.87 -18.85
CA ARG A 139 8.14 -1.45 -17.53
C ARG A 139 8.22 -0.39 -16.43
N TRP A 140 8.83 0.76 -16.73
CA TRP A 140 8.90 1.89 -15.81
C TRP A 140 7.51 2.43 -15.46
N ARG A 141 6.67 2.68 -16.48
CA ARG A 141 5.29 3.17 -16.29
C ARG A 141 4.43 2.16 -15.54
N ARG A 142 4.55 0.87 -15.87
CA ARG A 142 3.87 -0.22 -15.19
C ARG A 142 4.21 -0.22 -13.69
N ALA A 143 5.50 -0.28 -13.35
CA ALA A 143 5.93 -0.31 -11.95
C ALA A 143 5.49 0.94 -11.17
N TYR A 144 5.55 2.12 -11.79
CA TYR A 144 5.04 3.37 -11.20
C TYR A 144 3.53 3.32 -10.94
N ARG A 145 2.74 2.80 -11.90
CA ARG A 145 1.28 2.67 -11.76
C ARG A 145 0.88 1.62 -10.73
N GLU A 146 1.59 0.50 -10.68
CA GLU A 146 1.39 -0.56 -9.69
C GLU A 146 1.64 -0.05 -8.27
N GLU A 147 2.74 0.69 -8.03
CA GLU A 147 3.00 1.29 -6.71
C GLU A 147 1.98 2.36 -6.34
N ALA A 148 1.61 3.24 -7.28
CA ALA A 148 0.58 4.24 -7.04
C ALA A 148 -0.77 3.60 -6.70
N HIS A 149 -1.12 2.50 -7.36
CA HIS A 149 -2.33 1.72 -7.06
C HIS A 149 -2.24 1.08 -5.68
N ALA A 150 -1.14 0.43 -5.34
CA ALA A 150 -0.93 -0.19 -4.03
C ALA A 150 -1.08 0.84 -2.89
N LEU A 151 -0.52 2.04 -3.06
CA LEU A 151 -0.70 3.17 -2.12
C LEU A 151 -2.15 3.62 -2.03
N ALA A 152 -2.86 3.74 -3.16
CA ALA A 152 -4.26 4.13 -3.17
C ALA A 152 -5.15 3.10 -2.46
N VAL A 153 -4.90 1.80 -2.68
CA VAL A 153 -5.58 0.70 -1.98
C VAL A 153 -5.30 0.77 -0.48
N GLU A 154 -4.04 0.92 -0.08
CA GLU A 154 -3.67 1.05 1.33
C GLU A 154 -4.40 2.22 2.01
N GLN A 155 -4.45 3.38 1.35
CA GLN A 155 -5.13 4.57 1.86
C GLN A 155 -6.64 4.38 1.97
N ALA A 156 -7.28 3.73 0.99
CA ALA A 156 -8.71 3.43 1.02
C ALA A 156 -9.05 2.50 2.20
N VAL A 157 -8.28 1.42 2.36
CA VAL A 157 -8.43 0.48 3.49
C VAL A 157 -8.21 1.20 4.83
N ALA A 158 -7.14 1.98 4.96
CA ALA A 158 -6.85 2.71 6.19
C ALA A 158 -7.95 3.73 6.54
N ARG A 159 -8.58 4.35 5.53
CA ARG A 159 -9.70 5.28 5.71
C ARG A 159 -10.96 4.59 6.21
N ASN A 160 -11.33 3.46 5.62
CA ASN A 160 -12.46 2.66 6.08
C ASN A 160 -12.25 2.20 7.52
N LEU A 161 -11.07 1.66 7.84
CA LEU A 161 -10.73 1.24 9.20
C LEU A 161 -10.74 2.39 10.20
N ARG A 162 -10.31 3.61 9.82
CA ARG A 162 -10.42 4.80 10.68
C ARG A 162 -11.88 5.15 10.99
N ARG A 163 -12.80 4.99 10.03
CA ARG A 163 -14.24 5.21 10.24
C ARG A 163 -14.79 4.17 11.22
N GLU A 164 -14.45 2.89 11.04
CA GLU A 164 -14.85 1.81 11.95
C GLU A 164 -14.33 2.02 13.37
N VAL A 165 -13.04 2.36 13.51
CA VAL A 165 -12.44 2.68 14.81
C VAL A 165 -13.17 3.82 15.50
N LYS A 166 -13.50 4.89 14.75
CA LYS A 166 -14.26 6.03 15.29
C LYS A 166 -15.67 5.62 15.73
N ALA A 167 -16.37 4.81 14.93
CA ALA A 167 -17.71 4.31 15.25
C ALA A 167 -17.68 3.41 16.50
N ALA A 168 -16.75 2.47 16.58
CA ALA A 168 -16.55 1.60 17.73
C ALA A 168 -16.20 2.41 18.99
N GLN A 169 -15.30 3.40 18.88
CA GLN A 169 -14.95 4.29 19.98
C GLN A 169 -16.18 5.08 20.48
N LYS A 170 -17.03 5.59 19.58
CA LYS A 170 -18.28 6.28 19.96
C LYS A 170 -19.28 5.33 20.62
N ARG A 171 -19.39 4.08 20.15
CA ARG A 171 -20.21 3.04 20.81
C ARG A 171 -19.71 2.77 22.22
N LYS A 172 -18.39 2.61 22.39
CA LYS A 172 -17.73 2.43 23.69
C LYS A 172 -18.08 3.59 24.64
N GLU A 173 -17.94 4.83 24.18
CA GLU A 173 -18.27 6.04 24.96
C GLU A 173 -19.75 6.07 25.39
N ARG A 174 -20.69 5.68 24.51
CA ARG A 174 -22.11 5.60 24.86
C ARG A 174 -22.39 4.56 25.95
N ILE A 175 -21.80 3.37 25.84
CA ILE A 175 -21.94 2.31 26.85
C ILE A 175 -21.34 2.77 28.17
N GLN A 176 -20.15 3.38 28.15
CA GLN A 176 -19.51 3.94 29.34
C GLN A 176 -20.37 5.00 30.01
N LYS A 177 -20.97 5.91 29.24
CA LYS A 177 -21.88 6.93 29.76
C LYS A 177 -23.10 6.31 30.42
N LYS A 178 -23.70 5.28 29.80
CA LYS A 178 -24.83 4.53 30.37
C LYS A 178 -24.47 3.83 31.69
N LEU A 179 -23.34 3.15 31.74
CA LEU A 179 -22.86 2.51 32.98
C LEU A 179 -22.65 3.55 34.10
N LYS A 180 -22.05 4.69 33.77
CA LYS A 180 -21.84 5.80 34.72
C LYS A 180 -23.16 6.39 35.21
N SER A 181 -24.15 6.62 34.33
CA SER A 181 -25.45 7.17 34.72
C SER A 181 -26.28 6.23 35.60
N MET A 182 -26.07 4.92 35.49
CA MET A 182 -26.74 3.91 36.31
C MET A 182 -26.05 3.64 37.66
N GLY A 183 -25.00 4.40 38.00
CA GLY A 183 -24.27 4.20 39.25
C GLY A 183 -23.49 2.89 39.30
N VAL A 184 -23.28 2.22 38.16
CA VAL A 184 -22.45 1.01 38.07
C VAL A 184 -20.98 1.44 38.08
N THR A 185 -20.49 1.84 39.25
CA THR A 185 -19.07 2.07 39.52
C THR A 185 -18.35 0.73 39.56
N GLN A 186 -17.09 0.74 39.12
CA GLN A 186 -16.27 -0.46 39.04
C GLN A 186 -16.01 -1.04 40.43
N ILE A 187 -16.66 -2.15 40.77
CA ILE A 187 -16.18 -3.05 41.82
C ILE A 187 -15.07 -3.89 41.19
N GLY A 188 -13.88 -3.85 41.79
CA GLY A 188 -12.84 -4.87 41.68
C GLY A 188 -11.89 -4.77 40.49
N ALA A 189 -10.83 -3.98 40.63
CA ALA A 189 -9.51 -4.45 40.21
C ALA A 189 -8.98 -5.30 41.37
N GLU A 190 -9.14 -6.62 41.28
CA GLU A 190 -8.42 -7.53 42.16
C GLU A 190 -6.95 -7.54 41.73
N LYS A 191 -6.08 -7.43 42.74
CA LYS A 191 -4.62 -7.34 42.65
C LYS A 191 -3.99 -8.66 42.22
#